data_AF-A0A7C9HQ68-F1
#
_entry.id   AF-A0A7C9HQ68-F1
#
_cell.length_a   1.000
_cell.length_b   1.000
_cell.length_c   1.000
_cell.angle_alpha   90.00
_cell.angle_beta   90.00
_cell.angle_gamma   90.00
#
_symmetry.space_group_name_H-M   'P 1'
#
loop_
_entity.id
_entity.type
_entity.pdbx_description
1 polymer ?
#
loop_
_entity_poly.entity_id
_entity_poly.type
_entity_poly.pdbx_seq_one_letter_code
_entity_poly.pdbx_strand_id
1 'polypeptide(L)'
;MGEASMMVQWDIPLLEKFKDKVDWKKVSESFVVLWSLPLLERFEQYICWDTLSDNYNPALLQENIIDKFIDHWNWTKLTNNLEMIWTTEKIDKYANHLDWSMLLDRLEDLFLDDMVDPFLFYHRYKKYIPNDLLVETELWAAMRKKMREEEYNKIIQQINTL
;
A
#
# COMPACT_ATOMS: atom_id res chain seq x y z
N MET A 1 -37.32 -3.91 -16.53
CA MET A 1 -37.14 -3.30 -15.20
C MET A 1 -36.17 -4.19 -14.47
N GLY A 2 -34.89 -3.80 -14.43
CA GLY A 2 -33.85 -4.60 -13.80
C GLY A 2 -34.03 -4.50 -12.29
N GLU A 3 -34.22 -5.64 -11.63
CA GLU A 3 -34.09 -5.73 -10.19
C GLU A 3 -32.64 -5.35 -9.85
N ALA A 4 -32.43 -4.11 -9.43
CA ALA A 4 -31.27 -3.78 -8.64
C ALA A 4 -31.39 -4.66 -7.38
N SER A 5 -30.67 -5.77 -7.38
CA SER A 5 -30.41 -6.54 -6.18
C SER A 5 -29.80 -5.56 -5.18
N MET A 6 -30.63 -5.04 -4.28
CA MET A 6 -30.18 -4.19 -3.18
C MET A 6 -29.33 -5.10 -2.28
N MET A 7 -28.03 -5.16 -2.55
CA MET A 7 -27.08 -5.78 -1.63
C MET A 7 -27.26 -5.08 -0.28
N VAL A 8 -27.69 -5.84 0.72
CA VAL A 8 -27.79 -5.33 2.08
C VAL A 8 -26.38 -4.97 2.52
N GLN A 9 -26.14 -3.68 2.71
CA GLN A 9 -24.88 -3.19 3.25
C GLN A 9 -24.82 -3.50 4.74
N TRP A 10 -23.69 -4.03 5.18
CA TRP A 10 -23.47 -4.33 6.60
C TRP A 10 -23.00 -3.09 7.32
N ASP A 11 -23.84 -2.60 8.23
CA ASP A 11 -23.60 -1.47 9.11
C ASP A 11 -23.50 -1.92 10.58
N ILE A 12 -23.23 -0.98 11.49
CA ILE A 12 -23.10 -1.27 12.93
C ILE A 12 -24.38 -1.91 13.51
N PRO A 13 -25.60 -1.37 13.31
CA PRO A 13 -26.82 -2.00 13.81
C PRO A 13 -27.01 -3.45 13.36
N LEU A 14 -26.77 -3.74 12.07
CA LEU A 14 -26.95 -5.08 11.53
C LEU A 14 -25.90 -6.05 12.07
N LEU A 15 -24.62 -5.64 12.08
CA LEU A 15 -23.54 -6.44 12.64
C LEU A 15 -23.75 -6.69 14.14
N GLU A 16 -24.18 -5.69 14.91
CA GLU A 16 -24.45 -5.86 16.35
C GLU A 16 -25.55 -6.90 16.60
N LYS A 17 -26.62 -6.89 15.78
CA LYS A 17 -27.71 -7.87 15.87
C LYS A 17 -27.26 -9.30 15.59
N PHE A 18 -26.25 -9.49 14.75
CA PHE A 18 -25.82 -10.79 14.26
C PHE A 18 -24.38 -11.17 14.63
N LYS A 19 -23.71 -10.41 15.51
CA LYS A 19 -22.28 -10.57 15.83
C LYS A 19 -21.87 -11.99 16.25
N ASP A 20 -22.75 -12.70 16.94
CA ASP A 20 -22.49 -14.07 17.41
C ASP A 20 -22.87 -15.15 16.39
N LYS A 21 -23.38 -14.75 15.21
CA LYS A 21 -23.91 -15.64 14.16
C LYS A 21 -23.26 -15.43 12.80
N VAL A 22 -22.53 -14.33 12.61
CA VAL A 22 -21.79 -14.05 11.37
C VAL A 22 -20.43 -14.73 11.38
N ASP A 23 -19.97 -15.11 10.20
CA ASP A 23 -18.59 -15.50 9.97
C ASP A 23 -17.74 -14.24 9.80
N TRP A 24 -16.99 -13.89 10.83
CA TRP A 24 -16.20 -12.65 10.84
C TRP A 24 -15.07 -12.64 9.82
N LYS A 25 -14.58 -13.80 9.37
CA LYS A 25 -13.62 -13.84 8.26
C LYS A 25 -14.28 -13.35 6.97
N LYS A 26 -15.51 -13.82 6.69
CA LYS A 26 -16.30 -13.36 5.53
C LYS A 26 -16.72 -11.90 5.65
N VAL A 27 -17.00 -11.42 6.86
CA VAL A 27 -17.24 -9.99 7.10
C VAL A 27 -15.99 -9.20 6.72
N SER A 28 -14.80 -9.59 7.22
CA SER A 28 -13.53 -8.91 6.92
C SER A 28 -13.13 -8.92 5.43
N GLU A 29 -13.51 -9.96 4.68
CA GLU A 29 -13.29 -10.04 3.23
C GLU A 29 -14.29 -9.19 2.41
N SER A 30 -15.40 -8.79 3.03
CA SER A 30 -16.52 -8.20 2.32
C SER A 30 -16.27 -6.77 1.84
N PHE A 31 -16.61 -6.53 0.57
CA PHE A 31 -16.65 -5.20 -0.05
C PHE A 31 -17.97 -4.45 0.20
N VAL A 32 -19.01 -5.13 0.70
CA VAL A 32 -20.33 -4.51 0.97
C VAL A 32 -20.50 -4.05 2.41
N VAL A 33 -19.49 -4.24 3.27
CA VAL A 33 -19.44 -3.66 4.61
C VAL A 33 -19.09 -2.18 4.50
N LEU A 34 -19.80 -1.35 5.26
CA LEU A 34 -19.52 0.08 5.37
C LEU A 34 -18.38 0.33 6.37
N TRP A 35 -17.18 -0.11 5.98
CA TRP A 35 -15.98 0.05 6.78
C TRP A 35 -15.77 1.52 7.17
N SER A 36 -15.59 1.74 8.46
CA SER A 36 -15.39 3.06 9.05
C SER A 36 -14.69 2.90 10.38
N LEU A 37 -14.02 3.95 10.85
CA LEU A 37 -13.35 3.95 12.14
C LEU A 37 -14.29 3.52 13.29
N PRO A 38 -15.54 4.05 13.43
CA PRO A 38 -16.44 3.60 14.50
C PRO A 38 -16.85 2.13 14.39
N LEU A 39 -17.00 1.59 13.18
CA LEU A 39 -17.33 0.17 12.99
C LEU A 39 -16.16 -0.71 13.42
N LEU A 40 -14.95 -0.35 13.01
CA LEU A 40 -13.73 -1.08 13.40
C LEU A 40 -13.51 -1.02 14.91
N GLU A 41 -13.64 0.15 15.54
CA GLU A 41 -13.52 0.28 17.00
C GLU A 41 -14.59 -0.55 17.73
N ARG A 42 -15.81 -0.61 17.18
CA ARG A 42 -16.91 -1.37 17.80
C ARG A 42 -16.69 -2.87 17.76
N PHE A 43 -16.10 -3.38 16.67
CA PHE A 43 -15.98 -4.81 16.41
C PHE A 43 -14.54 -5.32 16.37
N GLU A 44 -13.58 -4.53 16.84
CA GLU A 44 -12.12 -4.77 16.77
C GLU A 44 -11.72 -6.22 17.11
N GLN A 45 -12.26 -6.75 18.21
CA GLN A 45 -11.97 -8.10 18.70
C GLN A 45 -12.50 -9.24 17.81
N TYR A 46 -13.46 -8.93 16.94
CA TYR A 46 -14.06 -9.91 16.03
C TYR A 46 -13.43 -9.87 14.65
N ILE A 47 -12.88 -8.71 14.24
CA ILE A 47 -12.29 -8.53 12.92
C ILE A 47 -11.14 -9.51 12.69
N CYS A 48 -11.18 -10.21 11.56
CA CYS A 48 -10.05 -10.98 11.09
C CYS A 48 -9.06 -10.05 10.39
N TRP A 49 -8.16 -9.44 11.17
CA TRP A 49 -7.24 -8.39 10.69
C TRP A 49 -6.34 -8.83 9.53
N ASP A 50 -5.87 -10.08 9.54
CA ASP A 50 -5.09 -10.61 8.43
C ASP A 50 -5.90 -10.66 7.11
N THR A 51 -7.20 -10.98 7.19
CA THR A 51 -8.10 -10.95 6.02
C THR A 51 -8.44 -9.52 5.63
N LEU A 52 -8.71 -8.64 6.61
CA LEU A 52 -9.02 -7.25 6.37
C LEU A 52 -7.85 -6.49 5.72
N SER A 53 -6.61 -6.86 6.04
CA SER A 53 -5.39 -6.26 5.46
C SER A 53 -5.23 -6.52 3.97
N ASP A 54 -5.87 -7.57 3.46
CA ASP A 54 -5.91 -7.93 2.03
C ASP A 54 -7.11 -7.30 1.29
N ASN A 55 -7.97 -6.57 2.01
CA ASN A 55 -9.20 -6.02 1.46
C ASN A 55 -8.89 -4.75 0.66
N TYR A 56 -9.38 -4.68 -0.58
CA TYR A 56 -9.19 -3.55 -1.49
C TYR A 56 -10.20 -2.41 -1.29
N ASN A 57 -10.99 -2.41 -0.20
CA ASN A 57 -11.94 -1.32 0.05
C ASN A 57 -11.18 -0.03 0.45
N PRO A 58 -11.29 1.06 -0.34
CA PRO A 58 -10.52 2.29 -0.09
C PRO A 58 -10.82 2.96 1.26
N ALA A 59 -11.99 2.69 1.86
CA ALA A 59 -12.33 3.21 3.18
C ALA A 59 -11.37 2.71 4.27
N LEU A 60 -10.79 1.51 4.12
CA LEU A 60 -9.82 0.94 5.06
C LEU A 60 -8.43 1.56 4.92
N LEU A 61 -8.13 2.18 3.78
CA LEU A 61 -6.80 2.71 3.44
C LEU A 61 -6.61 4.18 3.90
N GLN A 62 -7.59 4.73 4.61
CA GLN A 62 -7.48 6.06 5.21
C GLN A 62 -6.47 6.04 6.37
N GLU A 63 -5.61 7.04 6.44
CA GLU A 63 -4.53 7.08 7.42
C GLU A 63 -5.03 7.07 8.87
N ASN A 64 -6.15 7.72 9.18
CA ASN A 64 -6.72 7.69 10.53
C ASN A 64 -7.13 6.28 10.97
N ILE A 65 -7.55 5.41 10.04
CA ILE A 65 -7.86 4.00 10.32
C ILE A 65 -6.57 3.20 10.46
N ILE A 66 -5.60 3.41 9.56
CA ILE A 66 -4.30 2.72 9.61
C ILE A 66 -3.59 3.04 10.93
N ASP A 67 -3.49 4.33 11.27
CA ASP A 67 -2.86 4.84 12.49
C ASP A 67 -3.51 4.26 13.76
N LYS A 68 -4.84 4.20 13.80
CA LYS A 68 -5.56 3.71 14.97
C LYS A 68 -5.25 2.24 15.27
N PHE A 69 -5.12 1.43 14.23
CA PHE A 69 -4.96 -0.02 14.33
C PHE A 69 -3.60 -0.49 13.82
N ILE A 70 -2.57 0.34 13.99
CA ILE A 70 -1.24 0.17 13.36
C ILE A 70 -0.62 -1.21 13.62
N ASP A 71 -0.82 -1.76 14.82
CA ASP A 71 -0.28 -3.05 15.24
C ASP A 71 -1.15 -4.24 14.84
N HIS A 72 -2.37 -4.00 14.35
CA HIS A 72 -3.27 -5.07 13.89
C HIS A 72 -3.05 -5.43 12.42
N TRP A 73 -2.61 -4.47 11.61
CA TRP A 73 -2.45 -4.69 10.17
C TRP A 73 -1.37 -5.72 9.87
N ASN A 74 -1.67 -6.62 8.93
CA ASN A 74 -0.63 -7.36 8.23
C ASN A 74 0.00 -6.43 7.20
N TRP A 75 1.17 -5.89 7.53
CA TRP A 75 1.85 -4.91 6.72
C TRP A 75 2.37 -5.45 5.39
N THR A 76 2.73 -6.73 5.29
CA THR A 76 3.07 -7.35 4.00
C THR A 76 1.90 -7.24 3.02
N LYS A 77 0.67 -7.54 3.48
CA LYS A 77 -0.54 -7.43 2.65
C LYS A 77 -0.91 -5.98 2.35
N LEU A 78 -0.81 -5.10 3.34
CA LEU A 78 -1.12 -3.68 3.17
C LEU A 78 -0.14 -3.02 2.20
N THR A 79 1.15 -3.35 2.27
CA THR A 79 2.18 -2.88 1.33
C THR A 79 1.93 -3.40 -0.08
N ASN A 80 1.51 -4.67 -0.21
CA ASN A 80 1.16 -5.27 -1.50
C ASN A 80 -0.25 -4.89 -2.01
N ASN A 81 -1.02 -4.11 -1.26
CA ASN A 81 -2.38 -3.73 -1.64
C ASN A 81 -2.38 -2.77 -2.83
N LEU A 82 -2.99 -3.17 -3.95
CA LEU A 82 -2.96 -2.42 -5.21
C LEU A 82 -3.70 -1.07 -5.15
N GLU A 83 -4.68 -0.95 -4.26
CA GLU A 83 -5.43 0.30 -4.05
C GLU A 83 -4.68 1.28 -3.14
N MET A 84 -3.59 0.83 -2.48
CA MET A 84 -2.76 1.71 -1.66
C MET A 84 -1.75 2.47 -2.52
N ILE A 85 -1.86 3.80 -2.50
CA ILE A 85 -0.87 4.72 -3.06
C ILE A 85 0.15 5.08 -1.98
N TRP A 86 1.40 4.69 -2.21
CA TRP A 86 2.54 4.92 -1.32
C TRP A 86 3.28 6.22 -1.68
N THR A 87 2.81 7.37 -1.19
CA THR A 87 3.61 8.61 -1.32
C THR A 87 4.83 8.59 -0.40
N THR A 88 5.82 9.42 -0.69
CA THR A 88 7.02 9.59 0.15
C THR A 88 6.66 9.88 1.61
N GLU A 89 5.65 10.72 1.86
CA GLU A 89 5.18 11.06 3.21
C GLU A 89 4.61 9.85 3.95
N LYS A 90 3.80 9.02 3.26
CA LYS A 90 3.29 7.77 3.83
C LYS A 90 4.41 6.77 4.09
N ILE A 91 5.37 6.65 3.16
CA ILE A 91 6.52 5.77 3.32
C ILE A 91 7.32 6.19 4.55
N ASP A 92 7.60 7.49 4.73
CA ASP A 92 8.31 7.96 5.93
C ASP A 92 7.56 7.64 7.22
N LYS A 93 6.25 7.88 7.22
CA LYS A 93 5.39 7.70 8.39
C LYS A 93 5.35 6.23 8.85
N TYR A 94 5.23 5.30 7.91
CA TYR A 94 5.07 3.88 8.20
C TYR A 94 6.34 3.04 8.00
N ALA A 95 7.48 3.68 7.75
CA ALA A 95 8.73 3.05 7.34
C ALA A 95 9.16 1.83 8.18
N ASN A 96 8.89 1.84 9.49
CA ASN A 96 9.25 0.74 10.39
C ASN A 96 8.33 -0.48 10.30
N HIS A 97 7.16 -0.33 9.70
CA HIS A 97 6.18 -1.40 9.55
C HIS A 97 6.14 -1.99 8.14
N LEU A 98 6.54 -1.20 7.12
CA LEU A 98 6.48 -1.62 5.73
C LEU A 98 7.26 -2.91 5.47
N ASP A 99 6.69 -3.76 4.63
CA ASP A 99 7.42 -4.82 3.98
C ASP A 99 8.22 -4.22 2.82
N TRP A 100 9.49 -3.91 3.08
CA TRP A 100 10.35 -3.26 2.10
C TRP A 100 10.58 -4.12 0.85
N SER A 101 10.55 -5.44 0.94
CA SER A 101 10.66 -6.28 -0.26
C SER A 101 9.46 -6.06 -1.18
N MET A 102 8.25 -6.16 -0.62
CA MET A 102 7.01 -5.94 -1.39
C MET A 102 6.90 -4.51 -1.92
N LEU A 103 7.33 -3.51 -1.13
CA LEU A 103 7.34 -2.12 -1.60
C LEU A 103 8.28 -1.96 -2.80
N LEU A 104 9.47 -2.56 -2.72
CA LEU A 104 10.49 -2.42 -3.75
C LEU A 104 10.14 -3.14 -5.06
N ASP A 105 9.44 -4.28 -4.99
CA ASP A 105 8.96 -5.01 -6.17
C ASP A 105 7.84 -4.25 -6.91
N ARG A 106 7.13 -3.36 -6.21
CA ARG A 106 6.05 -2.53 -6.76
C ARG A 106 6.49 -1.12 -7.14
N LEU A 107 7.79 -0.83 -7.09
CA LEU A 107 8.32 0.53 -7.29
C LEU A 107 8.12 1.08 -8.70
N GLU A 108 7.83 0.25 -9.70
CA GLU A 108 7.59 0.74 -11.07
C GLU A 108 6.52 1.85 -11.06
N ASP A 109 5.40 1.63 -10.37
CA ASP A 109 4.31 2.60 -10.24
C ASP A 109 4.71 3.91 -9.51
N LEU A 110 5.69 3.85 -8.62
CA LEU A 110 6.19 5.00 -7.87
C LEU A 110 7.15 5.87 -8.68
N PHE A 111 7.82 5.29 -9.69
CA PHE A 111 8.81 5.96 -10.53
C PHE A 111 8.32 6.25 -11.96
N LEU A 112 7.07 5.93 -12.28
CA LEU A 112 6.51 6.02 -13.65
C LEU A 112 6.58 7.42 -14.29
N ASP A 113 6.88 8.50 -13.55
CA ASP A 113 6.80 9.87 -14.07
C ASP A 113 7.94 10.79 -13.58
N ASP A 114 9.13 10.26 -13.34
CA ASP A 114 10.32 11.00 -12.86
C ASP A 114 10.11 11.81 -11.56
N MET A 115 8.97 11.64 -10.88
CA MET A 115 8.61 12.39 -9.67
C MET A 115 9.54 12.09 -8.50
N VAL A 116 10.18 10.93 -8.51
CA VAL A 116 11.12 10.52 -7.46
C VAL A 116 12.43 10.09 -8.09
N ASP A 117 13.50 10.78 -7.72
CA ASP A 117 14.85 10.37 -8.09
C ASP A 117 15.20 9.05 -7.37
N PRO A 118 15.54 7.96 -8.08
CA PRO A 118 15.80 6.67 -7.47
C PRO A 118 17.06 6.66 -6.58
N PHE A 119 18.04 7.51 -6.84
CA PHE A 119 19.20 7.68 -5.95
C PHE A 119 18.84 8.41 -4.67
N LEU A 120 17.99 9.46 -4.76
CA LEU A 120 17.48 10.14 -3.56
C LEU A 120 16.59 9.22 -2.73
N PHE A 121 15.73 8.43 -3.38
CA PHE A 121 14.91 7.42 -2.71
C PHE A 121 15.79 6.42 -1.96
N TYR A 122 16.77 5.82 -2.65
CA TYR A 122 17.71 4.90 -2.01
C TYR A 122 18.43 5.56 -0.84
N HIS A 123 18.96 6.78 -1.01
CA HIS A 123 19.69 7.47 0.05
C HIS A 123 18.83 7.68 1.30
N ARG A 124 17.55 8.04 1.12
CA ARG A 124 16.58 8.26 2.20
C ARG A 124 16.25 6.99 2.95
N TYR A 125 16.06 5.87 2.22
CA TYR A 125 15.52 4.63 2.79
C TYR A 125 16.53 3.49 2.93
N LYS A 126 17.82 3.71 2.61
CA LYS A 126 18.89 2.69 2.66
C LYS A 126 18.97 1.87 3.95
N LYS A 127 18.54 2.41 5.09
CA LYS A 127 18.55 1.68 6.37
C LYS A 127 17.55 0.52 6.41
N TYR A 128 16.54 0.56 5.55
CA TYR A 128 15.49 -0.44 5.45
C TYR A 128 15.66 -1.39 4.27
N ILE A 129 16.56 -1.05 3.33
CA ILE A 129 16.77 -1.79 2.09
C ILE A 129 18.06 -2.59 2.26
N PRO A 130 17.98 -3.92 2.43
CA PRO A 130 19.17 -4.76 2.48
C PRO A 130 19.94 -4.66 1.15
N ASN A 131 21.28 -4.60 1.23
CA ASN A 131 22.13 -4.43 0.04
C ASN A 131 22.04 -5.64 -0.91
N ASP A 132 21.84 -6.83 -0.36
CA ASP A 132 21.61 -8.07 -1.08
C ASP A 132 20.27 -8.05 -1.84
N LEU A 133 19.24 -7.41 -1.26
CA LEU A 133 17.95 -7.27 -1.91
C LEU A 133 17.97 -6.20 -3.03
N LEU A 134 18.75 -5.12 -2.86
CA LEU A 134 18.77 -4.00 -3.78
C LEU A 134 18.93 -4.42 -5.25
N VAL A 135 19.90 -5.30 -5.55
CA VAL A 135 20.24 -5.67 -6.93
C VAL A 135 19.14 -6.44 -7.67
N GLU A 136 18.21 -7.03 -6.93
CA GLU A 136 17.07 -7.79 -7.47
C GLU A 136 15.80 -6.93 -7.61
N THR A 137 15.83 -5.68 -7.11
CA THR A 137 14.65 -4.83 -7.03
C THR A 137 14.48 -3.89 -8.23
N GLU A 138 13.25 -3.41 -8.42
CA GLU A 138 12.94 -2.37 -9.42
C GLU A 138 13.65 -1.04 -9.13
N LEU A 139 13.99 -0.76 -7.86
CA LEU A 139 14.83 0.40 -7.51
C LEU A 139 16.17 0.37 -8.24
N TRP A 140 16.81 -0.79 -8.28
CA TRP A 140 18.09 -0.95 -8.96
C TRP A 140 17.95 -0.87 -10.49
N ALA A 141 16.85 -1.39 -11.04
CA ALA A 141 16.53 -1.20 -12.45
C ALA A 141 16.40 0.29 -12.79
N ALA A 142 15.67 1.05 -11.97
CA ALA A 142 15.48 2.49 -12.11
C ALA A 142 16.79 3.29 -11.98
N MET A 143 17.62 3.00 -10.97
CA MET A 143 18.94 3.63 -10.79
C MET A 143 19.83 3.43 -12.03
N ARG A 144 19.88 2.19 -12.56
CA ARG A 144 20.66 1.89 -13.77
C ARG A 144 20.12 2.58 -15.01
N LYS A 145 18.79 2.67 -15.15
CA LYS A 145 18.15 3.39 -16.26
C LYS A 145 18.55 4.87 -16.25
N LYS A 146 18.43 5.52 -15.10
CA LYS A 146 18.82 6.92 -14.91
C LYS A 146 20.29 7.19 -15.22
N MET A 147 21.20 6.32 -14.77
CA MET A 147 22.63 6.47 -15.09
C MET A 147 22.92 6.43 -16.60
N ARG A 148 22.27 5.51 -17.33
CA ARG A 148 22.44 5.40 -18.79
C ARG A 148 21.93 6.65 -19.51
N GLU A 149 20.79 7.20 -19.06
CA GLU A 149 20.22 8.41 -19.62
C GLU A 149 21.12 9.64 -19.38
N GLU A 150 21.66 9.79 -18.18
CA GLU A 150 22.61 10.86 -17.87
C GLU A 150 23.91 10.77 -18.68
N GLU A 151 24.44 9.57 -18.86
CA GLU A 151 25.64 9.33 -19.67
C GLU A 151 25.37 9.63 -21.15
N TYR A 152 24.24 9.15 -21.70
CA TYR A 152 23.80 9.46 -23.06
C TYR A 152 23.68 10.98 -23.27
N ASN A 153 23.02 11.68 -22.34
CA ASN A 153 22.84 13.13 -22.42
C ASN A 153 24.18 13.89 -22.39
N LYS A 154 25.14 13.45 -21.56
CA LYS A 154 26.50 14.02 -21.54
C LYS A 154 27.21 13.86 -22.89
N ILE A 155 27.10 12.68 -23.51
CA ILE A 155 27.72 12.42 -24.82
C ILE A 155 27.09 13.32 -25.90
N ILE A 156 25.76 13.40 -25.96
CA ILE A 156 25.05 14.25 -26.93
C ILE A 156 25.41 15.73 -26.75
N GLN A 157 25.53 16.20 -25.51
CA GLN A 157 25.93 17.57 -25.24
C GLN A 157 27.34 17.88 -25.77
N GLN A 158 28.30 16.97 -25.56
CA GLN A 158 29.66 17.12 -26.09
C GLN A 158 29.68 17.20 -27.61
N ILE A 159 28.91 16.34 -28.30
CA ILE A 159 28.78 16.34 -29.76
C ILE A 159 28.22 17.68 -30.26
N ASN A 160 27.19 18.21 -29.60
CA ASN A 160 26.54 19.47 -30.03
C ASN A 160 27.37 20.73 -29.75
N THR A 161 28.44 20.62 -28.97
CA THR A 161 29.35 21.74 -28.65
C THR A 161 30.62 21.77 -29.52
N LEU A 162 30.79 20.79 -30.42
CA LEU A 162 31.87 20.72 -31.42
C LEU A 162 31.45 21.40 -32.73
#